data_AF-A0A2E8YSI4-F1
#
_entry.id   AF-A0A2E8YSI4-F1
#
_cell.length_a   1.000
_cell.length_b   1.000
_cell.length_c   1.000
_cell.angle_alpha   90.00
_cell.angle_beta   90.00
_cell.angle_gamma   90.00
#
_symmetry.space_group_name_H-M   'P 1'
#
loop_
_entity.id
_entity.type
_entity.pdbx_description
1 polymer ?
#
loop_
_entity_poly.entity_id
_entity_poly.type
_entity_poly.pdbx_seq_one_letter_code
_entity_poly.pdbx_strand_id
1 'polypeptide(L)'
;MAVLKNLLKKNGSKLIVAWLAANYIRLIKLTGRWRVDGSEIPLELLNKGKPFLVAFWHGRLLMMSLAWPYQQDLKMVISRHRDGALISRTIKFLGFGSITGSTSNGGARTVRAILRTLKSGQMVGVT
;
A
#
# COMPACT_ATOMS: atom_id res chain seq x y z
N MET A 1 7.09 7.90 -31.83
CA MET A 1 6.14 7.15 -30.97
C MET A 1 6.56 5.72 -30.59
N ALA A 2 7.33 4.98 -31.41
CA ALA A 2 7.76 3.61 -31.09
C ALA A 2 8.82 3.52 -29.97
N VAL A 3 9.72 4.50 -29.87
CA VAL A 3 10.82 4.54 -28.89
C VAL A 3 10.30 4.67 -27.45
N LEU A 4 9.29 5.51 -27.23
CA LEU A 4 8.62 5.68 -25.92
C LEU A 4 7.93 4.37 -25.47
N LYS A 5 7.30 3.65 -26.41
CA LYS A 5 6.67 2.35 -26.18
C LYS A 5 7.68 1.26 -25.77
N ASN A 6 8.89 1.29 -26.32
CA ASN A 6 9.95 0.33 -26.00
C ASN A 6 10.66 0.61 -24.68
N LEU A 7 10.80 1.88 -24.29
CA LEU A 7 11.28 2.25 -22.95
C LEU A 7 10.31 1.77 -21.86
N LEU A 8 9.01 1.92 -22.08
CA LEU A 8 7.93 1.46 -21.18
C LEU A 8 7.84 -0.08 -21.00
N LYS A 9 8.47 -0.87 -21.88
CA LYS A 9 8.49 -2.33 -21.79
C LYS A 9 9.61 -2.89 -20.89
N LYS A 10 10.69 -2.14 -20.65
CA LYS A 10 11.79 -2.58 -19.78
C LYS A 10 11.42 -2.45 -18.30
N ASN A 11 11.81 -3.41 -17.46
CA ASN A 11 11.52 -3.38 -16.02
C ASN A 11 11.98 -2.07 -15.33
N GLY A 12 13.01 -1.40 -15.88
CA GLY A 12 13.49 -0.11 -15.39
C GLY A 12 12.49 1.04 -15.50
N SER A 13 11.69 1.13 -16.57
CA SER A 13 10.71 2.23 -16.70
C SER A 13 9.56 2.10 -15.71
N LYS A 14 9.14 0.88 -15.37
CA LYS A 14 8.12 0.66 -14.33
C LYS A 14 8.61 1.07 -12.94
N LEU A 15 9.91 0.91 -12.67
CA LEU A 15 10.52 1.39 -11.42
C LEU A 15 10.60 2.92 -11.40
N ILE A 16 10.97 3.55 -12.51
CA ILE A 16 10.98 5.01 -12.63
C ILE A 16 9.57 5.57 -12.43
N VAL A 17 8.55 5.00 -13.10
CA VAL A 17 7.16 5.44 -12.95
C VAL A 17 6.69 5.27 -11.50
N ALA A 18 6.97 4.13 -10.87
CA ALA A 18 6.62 3.90 -9.46
C ALA A 18 7.33 4.88 -8.51
N TRP A 19 8.60 5.18 -8.77
CA TRP A 19 9.36 6.16 -8.00
C TRP A 19 8.81 7.58 -8.18
N LEU A 20 8.50 7.99 -9.42
CA LEU A 20 7.87 9.28 -9.70
C LEU A 20 6.51 9.39 -9.00
N ALA A 21 5.68 8.35 -9.09
CA ALA A 21 4.38 8.31 -8.41
C ALA A 21 4.53 8.42 -6.88
N ALA A 22 5.50 7.75 -6.28
CA ALA A 22 5.77 7.85 -4.85
C ALA A 22 6.21 9.28 -4.45
N ASN A 23 7.07 9.93 -5.23
CA ASN A 23 7.48 11.30 -4.94
C ASN A 23 6.37 12.32 -5.16
N TYR A 24 5.50 12.09 -6.15
CA TYR A 24 4.29 12.89 -6.31
C TYR A 24 3.36 12.78 -5.09
N ILE A 25 3.17 11.57 -4.56
CA ILE A 25 2.41 11.36 -3.32
C ILE A 25 3.05 12.09 -2.13
N ARG A 26 4.39 12.04 -2.00
CA ARG A 26 5.11 12.81 -0.98
C ARG A 26 4.92 14.31 -1.15
N LEU A 27 4.94 14.81 -2.38
CA LEU A 27 4.71 16.22 -2.67
C LEU A 27 3.30 16.65 -2.25
N ILE A 28 2.29 15.83 -2.54
CA ILE A 28 0.91 16.06 -2.07
C ILE A 28 0.85 16.06 -0.53
N LYS A 29 1.56 15.13 0.13
CA LYS A 29 1.65 15.12 1.60
C LYS A 29 2.24 16.41 2.14
N LEU A 30 3.33 16.88 1.53
CA LEU A 30 4.09 18.04 1.98
C LEU A 30 3.37 19.36 1.74
N THR A 31 2.68 19.48 0.61
CA THR A 31 1.99 20.71 0.18
C THR A 31 0.54 20.77 0.64
N GLY A 32 -0.07 19.62 0.95
CA GLY A 32 -1.43 19.53 1.45
C GLY A 32 -1.51 19.76 2.96
N ARG A 33 -2.69 20.21 3.42
CA ARG A 33 -3.04 20.25 4.85
C ARG A 33 -3.84 19.00 5.20
N TRP A 34 -3.45 18.34 6.28
CA TRP A 34 -4.00 17.04 6.67
C TRP A 34 -4.53 17.08 8.08
N ARG A 35 -5.69 16.47 8.29
CA ARG A 35 -6.30 16.24 9.59
C ARG A 35 -6.64 14.77 9.70
N VAL A 36 -6.33 14.18 10.85
CA VAL A 36 -6.66 12.80 11.17
C VAL A 36 -7.65 12.87 12.33
N ASP A 37 -8.83 12.31 12.13
CA ASP A 37 -9.86 12.20 13.16
C ASP A 37 -10.01 10.72 13.56
N GLY A 38 -10.28 10.45 14.84
CA GLY A 38 -10.47 9.08 15.34
C GLY A 38 -9.18 8.28 15.53
N SER A 39 -8.06 8.94 15.84
CA SER A 39 -6.76 8.28 16.01
C SER A 39 -6.59 7.56 17.35
N GLU A 40 -7.51 7.74 18.30
CA GLU A 40 -7.37 7.29 19.69
C GLU A 40 -7.28 5.75 19.76
N ILE A 41 -8.22 5.06 19.10
CA ILE A 41 -8.28 3.59 19.09
C ILE A 41 -7.08 2.98 18.35
N PRO A 42 -6.72 3.40 17.12
CA PRO A 42 -5.51 2.90 16.46
C PRO A 42 -4.26 3.11 17.30
N LEU A 43 -4.07 4.30 17.90
CA LEU A 43 -2.90 4.58 18.74
C LEU A 43 -2.83 3.68 19.98
N GLU A 44 -3.96 3.45 20.65
CA GLU A 44 -4.02 2.54 21.79
C GLU A 44 -3.63 1.11 21.40
N LEU A 45 -4.16 0.60 20.28
CA LEU A 45 -3.83 -0.73 19.77
C LEU A 45 -2.35 -0.83 19.38
N LEU A 46 -1.81 0.18 18.71
CA LEU A 46 -0.39 0.26 18.34
C LEU A 46 0.50 0.24 19.60
N ASN A 47 0.19 1.04 20.62
CA ASN A 47 0.94 1.11 21.86
C ASN A 47 0.91 -0.22 22.63
N LYS A 48 -0.19 -0.97 22.54
CA LYS A 48 -0.32 -2.32 23.12
C LYS A 48 0.31 -3.41 22.26
N GLY A 49 0.93 -3.07 21.12
CA GLY A 49 1.48 -4.04 20.18
C GLY A 49 0.41 -4.96 19.57
N LYS A 50 -0.85 -4.53 19.54
CA LYS A 50 -1.98 -5.30 19.02
C LYS A 50 -2.17 -5.00 17.53
N PRO A 51 -1.92 -5.96 16.63
CA PRO A 51 -2.11 -5.77 15.20
C PRO A 51 -3.60 -5.76 14.85
N PHE A 52 -3.97 -4.98 13.83
CA PHE A 52 -5.35 -4.84 13.37
C PHE A 52 -5.43 -4.71 11.84
N LEU A 53 -6.66 -4.87 11.33
CA LEU A 53 -6.99 -4.63 9.93
C LEU A 53 -7.35 -3.17 9.70
N VAL A 54 -6.87 -2.61 8.60
CA VAL A 54 -7.18 -1.26 8.15
C VAL A 54 -8.00 -1.35 6.88
N ALA A 55 -9.20 -0.79 6.88
CA ALA A 55 -10.03 -0.70 5.69
C ALA A 55 -9.86 0.69 5.05
N PHE A 56 -9.65 0.71 3.75
CA PHE A 56 -9.47 1.93 2.97
C PHE A 56 -10.51 2.02 1.86
N TRP A 57 -10.89 3.23 1.49
CA TRP A 57 -11.81 3.44 0.38
C TRP A 57 -11.10 3.24 -0.97
N HIS A 58 -11.64 2.35 -1.81
CA HIS A 58 -11.06 2.06 -3.13
C HIS A 58 -10.91 3.31 -4.02
N GLY A 59 -11.82 4.28 -3.95
CA GLY A 59 -11.73 5.52 -4.73
C GLY A 59 -10.63 6.51 -4.27
N ARG A 60 -9.87 6.17 -3.24
CA ARG A 60 -8.87 7.06 -2.60
C ARG A 60 -7.48 6.41 -2.47
N LEU A 61 -7.13 5.46 -3.34
CA LEU A 61 -5.88 4.68 -3.23
C LEU A 61 -4.61 5.54 -3.06
N LEU A 62 -4.55 6.66 -3.77
CA LEU A 62 -3.43 7.59 -3.70
C LEU A 62 -3.21 8.11 -2.27
N MET A 63 -4.30 8.41 -1.55
CA MET A 63 -4.28 9.01 -0.22
C MET A 63 -4.07 7.99 0.90
N MET A 64 -4.17 6.68 0.61
CA MET A 64 -4.07 5.63 1.61
C MET A 64 -2.75 5.64 2.37
N SER A 65 -1.65 5.86 1.64
CA SER A 65 -0.32 5.99 2.25
C SER A 65 -0.18 7.21 3.16
N LEU A 66 -1.04 8.23 2.98
CA LEU A 66 -1.06 9.46 3.77
C LEU A 66 -1.96 9.31 4.99
N ALA A 67 -3.03 8.52 4.86
CA ALA A 67 -3.95 8.16 5.92
C ALA A 67 -3.35 7.19 6.96
N TRP A 68 -2.15 6.64 6.71
CA TRP A 68 -1.37 5.88 7.68
C TRP A 68 -0.16 6.70 8.16
N PRO A 69 -0.33 7.56 9.19
CA PRO A 69 0.74 8.43 9.69
C PRO A 69 1.74 7.71 10.60
N TYR A 70 1.53 6.42 10.88
CA TYR A 70 2.27 5.67 11.88
C TYR A 70 3.57 5.06 11.32
N GLN A 71 4.55 4.84 12.20
CA GLN A 71 5.83 4.23 11.83
C GLN A 71 5.74 2.70 11.66
N GLN A 72 4.70 2.08 12.22
CA GLN A 72 4.52 0.63 12.22
C GLN A 72 4.23 0.10 10.81
N ASP A 73 4.77 -1.09 10.56
CA ASP A 73 4.66 -1.80 9.28
C ASP A 73 3.20 -2.06 8.89
N LEU A 74 2.81 -1.53 7.74
CA LEU A 74 1.54 -1.82 7.09
C LEU A 74 1.77 -2.55 5.77
N LYS A 75 1.07 -3.67 5.58
CA LYS A 75 1.04 -4.42 4.32
C LYS A 75 -0.31 -4.33 3.63
N MET A 76 -0.33 -3.78 2.41
CA MET A 76 -1.56 -3.69 1.61
C MET A 76 -1.84 -4.98 0.85
N VAL A 77 -3.08 -5.46 0.88
CA VAL A 77 -3.53 -6.52 -0.03
C VAL A 77 -3.73 -5.93 -1.42
N ILE A 78 -2.94 -6.40 -2.40
CA ILE A 78 -2.94 -5.86 -3.76
C ILE A 78 -3.05 -6.98 -4.78
N SER A 79 -3.88 -6.78 -5.81
CA SER A 79 -4.07 -7.76 -6.89
C SER A 79 -2.78 -8.07 -7.65
N ARG A 80 -2.66 -9.30 -8.16
CA ARG A 80 -1.57 -9.76 -9.04
C ARG A 80 -1.58 -9.11 -10.44
N HIS A 81 -2.64 -8.40 -10.82
CA HIS A 81 -2.72 -7.75 -12.13
C HIS A 81 -1.61 -6.71 -12.36
N ARG A 82 -1.40 -6.34 -13.63
CA ARG A 82 -0.34 -5.41 -14.05
C ARG A 82 -0.36 -4.10 -13.28
N ASP A 83 -1.54 -3.56 -13.04
CA ASP A 83 -1.72 -2.28 -12.34
C ASP A 83 -1.44 -2.44 -10.85
N GLY A 84 -1.86 -3.56 -10.25
CA GLY A 84 -1.49 -3.93 -8.88
C GLY A 84 0.04 -4.07 -8.70
N ALA A 85 0.75 -4.60 -9.70
CA ALA A 85 2.21 -4.64 -9.66
C ALA A 85 2.88 -3.26 -9.75
N LEU A 86 2.24 -2.27 -10.38
CA LEU A 86 2.73 -0.88 -10.34
C LEU A 86 2.47 -0.24 -8.97
N ILE A 87 1.26 -0.44 -8.42
CA ILE A 87 0.88 0.06 -7.11
C ILE A 87 1.80 -0.53 -6.03
N SER A 88 2.02 -1.84 -6.02
CA SER A 88 2.92 -2.53 -5.09
C SER A 88 4.33 -1.94 -5.09
N ARG A 89 4.90 -1.65 -6.28
CA ARG A 89 6.20 -0.97 -6.39
C ARG A 89 6.16 0.46 -5.86
N THR A 90 5.08 1.19 -6.13
CA THR A 90 4.90 2.58 -5.70
C THR A 90 4.84 2.67 -4.18
N ILE A 91 3.99 1.86 -3.55
CA ILE A 91 3.85 1.87 -2.09
C ILE A 91 5.11 1.34 -1.37
N LYS A 92 5.89 0.47 -2.03
CA LYS A 92 7.21 0.05 -1.53
C LYS A 92 8.17 1.23 -1.40
N PHE A 93 8.19 2.14 -2.39
CA PHE A 93 8.98 3.37 -2.27
C PHE A 93 8.48 4.27 -1.14
N LEU A 94 7.21 4.18 -0.76
CA LEU A 94 6.61 4.91 0.36
C LEU A 94 6.80 4.22 1.72
N GLY A 95 7.49 3.08 1.77
CA GLY A 95 7.78 2.34 3.01
C GLY A 95 6.77 1.24 3.36
N PHE A 96 5.77 0.99 2.52
CA PHE A 96 4.74 -0.01 2.77
C PHE A 96 5.07 -1.36 2.13
N GLY A 97 4.65 -2.44 2.78
CA GLY A 97 4.69 -3.78 2.19
C GLY A 97 3.42 -4.09 1.40
N SER A 98 3.41 -5.23 0.71
CA SER A 98 2.22 -5.74 0.03
C SER A 98 2.05 -7.25 0.16
N ILE A 99 0.81 -7.69 0.32
CA ILE A 99 0.38 -9.09 0.20
C ILE A 99 -0.28 -9.24 -1.16
N THR A 100 0.21 -10.15 -2.01
CA THR A 100 -0.38 -10.37 -3.33
C THR A 100 -1.69 -11.17 -3.21
N GLY A 101 -2.81 -10.54 -3.58
CA GLY A 101 -4.13 -11.16 -3.68
C GLY A 101 -4.45 -11.67 -5.09
N SER A 102 -5.33 -12.67 -5.20
CA SER A 102 -5.93 -13.12 -6.47
C SER A 102 -7.39 -13.49 -6.26
N THR A 103 -8.26 -12.97 -7.15
CA THR A 103 -9.71 -13.18 -7.16
C THR A 103 -10.10 -14.57 -7.70
N SER A 104 -9.25 -15.21 -8.52
CA SER A 104 -9.56 -16.44 -9.26
C SER A 104 -8.80 -17.67 -8.72
N ASN A 105 -9.20 -18.22 -7.56
CA ASN A 105 -8.55 -19.36 -6.84
C ASN A 105 -7.45 -18.97 -5.83
N GLY A 106 -7.40 -17.71 -5.39
CA GLY A 106 -6.39 -17.17 -4.46
C GLY A 106 -6.91 -16.73 -3.09
N GLY A 107 -8.23 -16.70 -2.86
CA GLY A 107 -8.83 -16.13 -1.64
C GLY A 107 -8.32 -16.76 -0.35
N ALA A 108 -8.39 -18.08 -0.22
CA ALA A 108 -7.92 -18.80 0.96
C ALA A 108 -6.40 -18.66 1.20
N ARG A 109 -5.58 -18.46 0.15
CA ARG A 109 -4.15 -18.17 0.30
C ARG A 109 -3.93 -16.74 0.81
N THR A 110 -4.69 -15.79 0.29
CA THR A 110 -4.65 -14.39 0.70
C THR A 110 -5.05 -14.26 2.17
N VAL A 111 -6.17 -14.85 2.58
CA VAL A 111 -6.62 -14.87 3.98
C VAL A 111 -5.57 -15.49 4.91
N ARG A 112 -4.96 -16.62 4.52
CA ARG A 112 -3.86 -17.22 5.29
C ARG A 112 -2.65 -16.28 5.41
N ALA A 113 -2.30 -15.55 4.35
CA ALA A 113 -1.21 -14.58 4.38
C ALA A 113 -1.53 -13.37 5.27
N ILE A 114 -2.79 -12.89 5.26
CA ILE A 114 -3.28 -11.84 6.15
C ILE A 114 -3.14 -12.30 7.60
N LEU A 115 -3.67 -13.48 7.94
CA LEU A 115 -3.61 -14.02 9.30
C LEU A 115 -2.16 -14.21 9.79
N ARG A 116 -1.25 -14.69 8.93
CA ARG A 116 0.17 -14.81 9.27
C ARG A 116 0.82 -13.45 9.54
N THR A 117 0.49 -12.45 8.74
CA THR A 117 1.02 -11.07 8.88
C THR A 117 0.53 -10.41 10.17
N LEU A 118 -0.76 -10.58 10.49
CA LEU A 118 -1.32 -10.11 11.75
C LEU A 118 -0.65 -10.84 12.93
N LYS A 119 -0.49 -12.17 12.87
CA LYS A 119 0.19 -12.93 13.93
C LYS A 119 1.66 -12.53 14.15
N SER A 120 2.33 -11.94 13.16
CA SER A 120 3.69 -11.42 13.31
C SER A 120 3.72 -9.96 13.82
N GLY A 121 2.59 -9.41 14.26
CA GLY A 121 2.51 -8.05 14.81
C GLY A 121 2.43 -6.93 13.77
N GLN A 122 2.32 -7.26 12.47
CA GLN A 122 2.23 -6.27 11.39
C GLN A 122 0.77 -5.98 11.03
N MET A 123 0.49 -4.76 10.60
CA MET A 123 -0.85 -4.35 10.20
C MET A 123 -1.13 -4.73 8.75
N VAL A 124 -2.39 -4.98 8.45
CA VAL A 124 -2.82 -5.32 7.09
C VAL A 124 -3.88 -4.34 6.62
N GLY A 125 -3.66 -3.76 5.45
CA GLY A 125 -4.61 -2.87 4.80
C GLY A 125 -5.36 -3.59 3.69
N VAL A 126 -6.67 -3.34 3.60
CA VAL A 126 -7.57 -3.83 2.55
C VAL A 126 -8.37 -2.66 1.98
N THR A 127 -8.90 -2.81 0.77
CA THR A 127 -9.81 -1.85 0.14
C THR A 127 -11.15 -2.48 -0.17
#